data_AF-A0A7C3MAN3-F1
#
_entry.id   AF-A0A7C3MAN3-F1
#
_cell.length_a   1.000
_cell.length_b   1.000
_cell.length_c   1.000
_cell.angle_alpha   90.00
_cell.angle_beta   90.00
_cell.angle_gamma   90.00
#
_symmetry.space_group_name_H-M   'P 1'
#
loop_
_entity.id
_entity.type
_entity.pdbx_description
1 polymer ?
#
loop_
_entity_poly.entity_id
_entity_poly.type
_entity_poly.pdbx_seq_one_letter_code
_entity_poly.pdbx_strand_id
1 'polypeptide(L)'
;VSAFDFAELKITLMTLEPISAMDLVVPQDLRKLNIALVDIGAGTSDIAISKDGTILGYGMVPFAGDEVTEAIMRSLLVDFPTAEDIKKDNEEEISFKDILGNSKKISREKVLDIIRPTVENMVLKVSEKILELNERPPDVLICIGGGSLTPCLRELFSKILEIPSERIAIRDVSSLGSVVGKRLKGPEWITPIGILNSYFNNRGFVPVEVWVNGERVRLLDTGIITVSDLIVSAGFSPWLVYGEPGKGITVEVNGNIKVFPGERGKPAKIIVNGEIANLDTRIKAGDEIEIIPGERGLDAFVTVEDILDIVEIPRVKVNGKEYELPVDVFLDGRIVERNTLLYDRAKVEIMSNKSLYDFLRTIGIDISSKVFSYSLNGTRRTFEWKPYIIYLNGKRIEDDVRLNPGDTIEIVYREHPKVKDVLGEEIFGGDYTVGIKVNGREIRLRCGKSITLDGREIDPSGPFLEGDYVVTSLYQPILADVLNYIPIEGDIQFIEMRLNGDPASFTSPIKDGDEIEIRWR
;
A
#
# COMPACT_ATOMS: atom_id res chain seq x y z
N VAL A 1 -22.66 34.33 -13.71
CA VAL A 1 -23.70 35.34 -14.07
C VAL A 1 -25.06 34.65 -14.00
N SER A 2 -25.96 35.12 -13.14
CA SER A 2 -27.31 34.56 -12.99
C SER A 2 -28.31 35.21 -13.97
N ALA A 3 -29.49 34.61 -14.16
CA ALA A 3 -30.57 35.22 -14.95
C ALA A 3 -31.01 36.58 -14.40
N PHE A 4 -30.90 36.80 -13.08
CA PHE A 4 -31.20 38.08 -12.44
C PHE A 4 -30.18 39.16 -12.81
N ASP A 5 -28.90 38.80 -12.93
CA ASP A 5 -27.84 39.74 -13.31
C ASP A 5 -28.07 40.26 -14.74
N PHE A 6 -28.49 39.38 -15.66
CA PHE A 6 -28.86 39.78 -17.04
C PHE A 6 -30.08 40.71 -17.09
N ALA A 7 -31.00 40.56 -16.14
CA ALA A 7 -32.20 41.38 -16.05
C ALA A 7 -32.00 42.65 -15.21
N GLU A 8 -30.79 42.91 -14.71
CA GLU A 8 -30.48 44.02 -13.78
C GLU A 8 -31.36 44.00 -12.51
N LEU A 9 -31.74 42.79 -12.05
CA LEU A 9 -32.57 42.60 -10.86
C LEU A 9 -31.73 42.12 -9.67
N LYS A 10 -32.08 42.60 -8.48
CA LYS A 10 -31.52 42.13 -7.20
C LYS A 10 -32.51 41.24 -6.48
N ILE A 11 -32.04 40.11 -5.98
CA ILE A 11 -32.84 39.21 -5.12
C ILE A 11 -32.91 39.84 -3.73
N THR A 12 -34.11 40.19 -3.28
CA THR A 12 -34.32 40.76 -1.94
C THR A 12 -34.64 39.68 -0.90
N LEU A 13 -35.32 38.61 -1.30
CA LEU A 13 -35.70 37.49 -0.44
C LEU A 13 -35.89 36.24 -1.31
N MET A 14 -35.50 35.09 -0.78
CA MET A 14 -35.81 33.77 -1.33
C MET A 14 -36.64 32.99 -0.31
N THR A 15 -37.53 32.15 -0.80
CA THR A 15 -38.40 31.31 0.02
C THR A 15 -38.74 30.04 -0.74
N LEU A 16 -39.20 29.02 -0.04
CA LEU A 16 -39.72 27.80 -0.66
C LEU A 16 -41.20 28.02 -1.02
N GLU A 17 -41.52 27.87 -2.30
CA GLU A 17 -42.86 28.09 -2.86
C GLU A 17 -43.99 27.43 -2.05
N PRO A 18 -43.95 26.11 -1.74
CA PRO A 18 -45.07 25.46 -1.04
C PRO A 18 -45.19 25.90 0.43
N ILE A 19 -44.11 26.38 1.06
CA ILE A 19 -44.15 26.95 2.41
C ILE A 19 -44.80 28.32 2.39
N SER A 20 -44.41 29.18 1.45
CA SER A 20 -44.99 30.51 1.26
C SER A 20 -46.47 30.45 0.92
N ALA A 21 -46.87 29.49 0.10
CA ALA A 21 -48.26 29.20 -0.17
C ALA A 21 -48.98 28.75 1.11
N MET A 22 -48.50 27.72 1.81
CA MET A 22 -49.09 27.23 3.07
C MET A 22 -49.29 28.34 4.09
N ASP A 23 -48.30 29.23 4.20
CA ASP A 23 -48.35 30.36 5.12
C ASP A 23 -49.48 31.34 4.81
N LEU A 24 -49.80 31.51 3.53
CA LEU A 24 -50.83 32.40 3.05
C LEU A 24 -52.24 31.79 3.14
N VAL A 25 -52.41 30.53 2.71
CA VAL A 25 -53.74 29.89 2.61
C VAL A 25 -54.18 29.21 3.90
N VAL A 26 -53.25 28.81 4.78
CA VAL A 26 -53.58 28.07 6.01
C VAL A 26 -53.29 28.94 7.24
N PRO A 27 -54.34 29.43 7.92
CA PRO A 27 -54.23 30.12 9.20
C PRO A 27 -53.44 29.30 10.22
N GLN A 28 -52.65 29.97 11.06
CA GLN A 28 -51.78 29.30 12.04
C GLN A 28 -52.53 28.31 12.96
N ASP A 29 -53.75 28.65 13.39
CA ASP A 29 -54.54 27.76 14.26
C ASP A 29 -54.92 26.43 13.60
N LEU A 30 -55.08 26.43 12.26
CA LEU A 30 -55.42 25.23 11.50
C LEU A 30 -54.19 24.35 11.19
N ARG A 31 -52.96 24.88 11.31
CA ARG A 31 -51.71 24.14 11.06
C ARG A 31 -51.41 23.03 12.06
N LYS A 32 -52.16 22.99 13.17
CA LYS A 32 -52.12 21.87 14.13
C LYS A 32 -52.73 20.60 13.54
N LEU A 33 -53.63 20.72 12.56
CA LEU A 33 -54.20 19.60 11.84
C LEU A 33 -53.18 19.03 10.85
N ASN A 34 -53.36 17.78 10.43
CA ASN A 34 -52.56 17.17 9.37
C ASN A 34 -53.04 17.66 8.00
N ILE A 35 -52.36 18.68 7.45
CA ILE A 35 -52.74 19.31 6.18
C ILE A 35 -51.66 19.05 5.15
N ALA A 36 -52.05 18.54 3.99
CA ALA A 36 -51.21 18.55 2.79
C ALA A 36 -51.63 19.70 1.88
N LEU A 37 -50.69 20.56 1.50
CA LEU A 37 -50.86 21.53 0.42
C LEU A 37 -50.13 21.01 -0.82
N VAL A 38 -50.80 21.03 -1.96
CA VAL A 38 -50.23 20.67 -3.26
C VAL A 38 -50.40 21.84 -4.21
N ASP A 39 -49.29 22.43 -4.65
CA ASP A 39 -49.25 23.40 -5.74
C ASP A 39 -49.01 22.67 -7.05
N ILE A 40 -50.06 22.55 -7.86
CA ILE A 40 -50.00 21.86 -9.16
C ILE A 40 -49.76 22.93 -10.23
N GLY A 41 -48.52 23.05 -10.65
CA GLY A 41 -48.07 23.98 -11.68
C GLY A 41 -48.25 23.44 -13.10
N ALA A 42 -47.39 23.92 -14.00
CA ALA A 42 -47.32 23.44 -15.38
C ALA A 42 -46.55 22.10 -15.46
N GLY A 43 -45.28 22.08 -15.05
CA GLY A 43 -44.44 20.87 -15.11
C GLY A 43 -44.19 20.15 -13.77
N THR A 44 -44.49 20.79 -12.64
CA THR A 44 -44.23 20.22 -11.31
C THR A 44 -45.43 20.36 -10.38
N SER A 45 -45.57 19.38 -9.47
CA SER A 45 -46.47 19.44 -8.34
C SER A 45 -45.64 19.51 -7.05
N ASP A 46 -45.69 20.65 -6.37
CA ASP A 46 -44.94 20.93 -5.15
C ASP A 46 -45.81 20.71 -3.91
N ILE A 47 -45.27 20.04 -2.90
CA ILE A 47 -46.03 19.53 -1.76
C ILE A 47 -45.43 20.09 -0.47
N ALA A 48 -46.29 20.56 0.43
CA ALA A 48 -45.93 20.86 1.83
C ALA A 48 -46.90 20.19 2.79
N ILE A 49 -46.36 19.58 3.84
CA ILE A 49 -47.12 18.95 4.92
C ILE A 49 -47.01 19.81 6.17
N SER A 50 -48.15 20.17 6.76
CA SER A 50 -48.23 20.86 8.05
C SER A 50 -48.86 19.93 9.09
N LYS A 51 -48.29 19.89 10.29
CA LYS A 51 -48.82 19.15 11.44
C LYS A 51 -48.27 19.75 12.74
N ASP A 52 -49.05 19.71 13.82
CA ASP A 52 -48.64 20.18 15.15
C ASP A 52 -48.14 21.65 15.18
N GLY A 53 -48.60 22.47 14.23
CA GLY A 53 -48.26 23.88 14.13
C GLY A 53 -46.96 24.19 13.38
N THR A 54 -46.28 23.18 12.83
CA THR A 54 -45.06 23.33 12.02
C THR A 54 -45.22 22.70 10.64
N ILE A 55 -44.32 23.06 9.72
CA ILE A 55 -44.12 22.31 8.47
C ILE A 55 -43.31 21.06 8.81
N LEU A 56 -43.87 19.89 8.53
CA LEU A 56 -43.26 18.59 8.78
C LEU A 56 -42.32 18.18 7.65
N GLY A 57 -42.73 18.45 6.40
CA GLY A 57 -41.99 18.03 5.21
C GLY A 57 -42.44 18.78 3.97
N TYR A 58 -41.57 18.75 2.96
CA TYR A 58 -41.83 19.28 1.63
C TYR A 58 -41.26 18.32 0.58
N GLY A 59 -41.81 18.35 -0.63
CA GLY A 59 -41.31 17.55 -1.73
C GLY A 59 -41.92 17.97 -3.06
N MET A 60 -41.43 17.37 -4.14
CA MET A 60 -41.83 17.70 -5.49
C MET A 60 -42.05 16.43 -6.29
N VAL A 61 -43.01 16.46 -7.19
CA VAL A 61 -43.23 15.43 -8.21
C VAL A 61 -43.12 16.10 -9.59
N PRO A 62 -42.30 15.57 -10.52
CA PRO A 62 -42.16 16.12 -11.87
C PRO A 62 -43.30 15.66 -12.78
N PHE A 63 -44.54 15.88 -12.33
CA PHE A 63 -45.79 15.61 -13.03
C PHE A 63 -46.81 16.67 -12.63
N ALA A 64 -47.41 17.36 -13.59
CA ALA A 64 -48.45 18.36 -13.36
C ALA A 64 -49.36 18.56 -14.59
N GLY A 65 -49.65 19.81 -14.96
CA GLY A 65 -50.62 20.16 -16.00
C GLY A 65 -50.15 19.89 -17.44
N ASP A 66 -48.84 19.93 -17.70
CA ASP A 66 -48.26 19.82 -19.04
C ASP A 66 -48.44 18.41 -19.60
N GLU A 67 -48.33 17.38 -18.77
CA GLU A 67 -48.54 15.99 -19.19
C GLU A 67 -49.97 15.74 -19.65
N VAL A 68 -50.93 16.42 -19.01
CA VAL A 68 -52.35 16.36 -19.40
C VAL A 68 -52.56 17.00 -20.76
N THR A 69 -51.93 18.16 -20.98
CA THR A 69 -51.95 18.87 -22.27
C THR A 69 -51.29 18.05 -23.36
N GLU A 70 -50.15 17.42 -23.07
CA GLU A 70 -49.47 16.53 -24.01
C GLU A 70 -50.31 15.30 -24.37
N ALA A 71 -51.09 14.74 -23.42
CA ALA A 71 -51.97 13.62 -23.70
C ALA A 71 -53.06 13.99 -24.73
N ILE A 72 -53.65 15.18 -24.61
CA ILE A 72 -54.59 15.73 -25.59
C ILE A 72 -53.88 15.97 -26.93
N MET A 73 -52.69 16.58 -26.89
CA MET A 73 -51.87 16.87 -28.07
C MET A 73 -51.62 15.59 -28.91
N ARG A 74 -51.18 14.52 -28.24
CA ARG A 74 -50.88 13.22 -28.88
C ARG A 74 -52.14 12.53 -29.40
N SER A 75 -53.24 12.61 -28.65
CA SER A 75 -54.50 11.94 -29.02
C SER A 75 -55.22 12.62 -30.17
N LEU A 76 -55.26 13.97 -30.17
CA LEU A 76 -56.01 14.76 -31.13
C LEU A 76 -55.17 15.31 -32.28
N LEU A 77 -53.84 15.14 -32.21
CA LEU A 77 -52.87 15.65 -33.17
C LEU A 77 -53.00 17.17 -33.37
N VAL A 78 -53.05 17.91 -32.26
CA VAL A 78 -53.09 19.38 -32.22
C VAL A 78 -51.75 19.93 -31.73
N ASP A 79 -51.54 21.24 -31.80
CA ASP A 79 -50.39 21.87 -31.12
C ASP A 79 -50.67 22.08 -29.62
N PHE A 80 -49.64 22.45 -28.86
CA PHE A 80 -49.76 22.62 -27.41
C PHE A 80 -50.77 23.71 -27.00
N PRO A 81 -50.80 24.91 -27.63
CA PRO A 81 -51.81 25.93 -27.30
C PRO A 81 -53.24 25.44 -27.52
N THR A 82 -53.51 24.76 -28.65
CA THR A 82 -54.83 24.21 -28.93
C THR A 82 -55.20 23.10 -27.95
N ALA A 83 -54.26 22.22 -27.60
CA ALA A 83 -54.49 21.20 -26.57
C ALA A 83 -54.81 21.82 -25.21
N GLU A 84 -54.12 22.88 -24.83
CA GLU A 84 -54.37 23.61 -23.58
C GLU A 84 -55.75 24.24 -23.58
N ASP A 85 -56.16 24.86 -24.69
CA ASP A 85 -57.51 25.42 -24.84
C ASP A 85 -58.59 24.34 -24.76
N ILE A 86 -58.40 23.19 -25.43
CA ILE A 86 -59.30 22.02 -25.32
C ILE A 86 -59.37 21.52 -23.87
N LYS A 87 -58.24 21.49 -23.14
CA LYS A 87 -58.20 21.06 -21.72
C LYS A 87 -59.04 21.95 -20.81
N LYS A 88 -58.99 23.27 -21.04
CA LYS A 88 -59.67 24.30 -20.22
C LYS A 88 -61.14 24.50 -20.60
N ASP A 89 -61.53 24.06 -21.79
CA ASP A 89 -62.88 24.27 -22.31
C ASP A 89 -63.93 23.54 -21.46
N ASN A 90 -65.09 24.17 -21.26
CA ASN A 90 -66.23 23.64 -20.51
C ASN A 90 -67.47 23.38 -21.36
N GLU A 91 -67.40 23.57 -22.68
CA GLU A 91 -68.47 23.24 -23.61
C GLU A 91 -68.63 21.72 -23.76
N GLU A 92 -69.86 21.27 -24.02
CA GLU A 92 -70.18 19.83 -24.24
C GLU A 92 -69.54 19.28 -25.51
N GLU A 93 -69.36 20.13 -26.53
CA GLU A 93 -68.73 19.78 -27.80
C GLU A 93 -67.72 20.87 -28.20
N ILE A 94 -66.45 20.48 -28.31
CA ILE A 94 -65.32 21.38 -28.55
C ILE A 94 -64.90 21.25 -30.02
N SER A 95 -64.88 22.39 -30.73
CA SER A 95 -64.43 22.45 -32.13
C SER A 95 -62.97 22.89 -32.21
N PHE A 96 -62.15 22.15 -32.95
CA PHE A 96 -60.72 22.45 -33.09
C PHE A 96 -60.18 22.11 -34.48
N LYS A 97 -58.95 22.53 -34.77
CA LYS A 97 -58.23 22.22 -36.00
C LYS A 97 -56.97 21.43 -35.65
N ASP A 98 -56.77 20.29 -36.30
CA ASP A 98 -55.55 19.49 -36.11
C ASP A 98 -54.35 20.08 -36.86
N ILE A 99 -53.14 19.56 -36.62
CA ILE A 99 -51.90 20.02 -37.26
C ILE A 99 -51.89 19.82 -38.79
N LEU A 100 -52.78 18.97 -39.31
CA LEU A 100 -52.95 18.75 -40.76
C LEU A 100 -53.98 19.70 -41.38
N GLY A 101 -54.64 20.50 -40.54
CA GLY A 101 -55.59 21.51 -40.92
C GLY A 101 -57.05 21.05 -41.03
N ASN A 102 -57.38 19.85 -40.55
CA ASN A 102 -58.75 19.35 -40.56
C ASN A 102 -59.54 19.91 -39.38
N SER A 103 -60.73 20.44 -39.64
CA SER A 103 -61.69 20.81 -38.60
C SER A 103 -62.37 19.58 -38.03
N LYS A 104 -62.27 19.39 -36.72
CA LYS A 104 -62.83 18.27 -35.96
C LYS A 104 -63.64 18.78 -34.77
N LYS A 105 -64.50 17.89 -34.26
CA LYS A 105 -65.29 18.11 -33.05
C LYS A 105 -65.07 16.94 -32.11
N ILE A 106 -64.98 17.22 -30.82
CA ILE A 106 -64.86 16.21 -29.76
C ILE A 106 -65.81 16.56 -28.61
N SER A 107 -66.47 15.54 -28.05
CA SER A 107 -67.28 15.76 -26.85
C SER A 107 -66.40 15.90 -25.62
N ARG A 108 -66.87 16.66 -24.63
CA ARG A 108 -66.20 16.81 -23.33
C ARG A 108 -65.91 15.45 -22.68
N GLU A 109 -66.86 14.53 -22.73
CA GLU A 109 -66.71 13.17 -22.20
C GLU A 109 -65.49 12.44 -22.81
N LYS A 110 -65.31 12.53 -24.14
CA LYS A 110 -64.14 11.93 -24.80
C LYS A 110 -62.83 12.61 -24.42
N VAL A 111 -62.84 13.93 -24.20
CA VAL A 111 -61.65 14.64 -23.68
C VAL A 111 -61.32 14.13 -22.27
N LEU A 112 -62.33 13.97 -21.41
CA LEU A 112 -62.14 13.40 -20.07
C LEU A 112 -61.57 11.97 -20.13
N ASP A 113 -62.04 11.13 -21.06
CA ASP A 113 -61.50 9.78 -21.27
C ASP A 113 -60.02 9.81 -21.71
N ILE A 114 -59.64 10.76 -22.56
CA ILE A 114 -58.25 10.93 -23.02
C ILE A 114 -57.34 11.31 -21.84
N ILE A 115 -57.76 12.25 -20.99
CA ILE A 115 -56.91 12.75 -19.91
C ILE A 115 -56.91 11.86 -18.67
N ARG A 116 -57.98 11.10 -18.42
CA ARG A 116 -58.17 10.36 -17.15
C ARG A 116 -56.97 9.46 -16.77
N PRO A 117 -56.37 8.67 -17.67
CA PRO A 117 -55.19 7.85 -17.31
C PRO A 117 -54.00 8.69 -16.86
N THR A 118 -53.77 9.84 -17.50
CA THR A 118 -52.69 10.76 -17.15
C THR A 118 -52.93 11.43 -15.81
N VAL A 119 -54.17 11.89 -15.56
CA VAL A 119 -54.55 12.51 -14.27
C VAL A 119 -54.48 11.48 -13.14
N GLU A 120 -54.93 10.24 -13.35
CA GLU A 120 -54.84 9.17 -12.35
C GLU A 120 -53.38 8.85 -11.99
N ASN A 121 -52.48 8.77 -12.98
CA ASN A 121 -51.05 8.58 -12.75
C ASN A 121 -50.40 9.77 -12.02
N MET A 122 -50.75 11.01 -12.38
CA MET A 122 -50.27 12.21 -11.67
C MET A 122 -50.71 12.19 -10.21
N VAL A 123 -52.00 11.96 -9.96
CA VAL A 123 -52.58 11.88 -8.62
C VAL A 123 -51.94 10.76 -7.81
N LEU A 124 -51.70 9.59 -8.41
CA LEU A 124 -51.02 8.48 -7.74
C LEU A 124 -49.64 8.89 -7.24
N LYS A 125 -48.80 9.48 -8.10
CA LYS A 125 -47.44 9.91 -7.73
C LYS A 125 -47.43 11.00 -6.67
N VAL A 126 -48.33 11.97 -6.79
CA VAL A 126 -48.48 13.01 -5.76
C VAL A 126 -48.93 12.40 -4.44
N SER A 127 -49.87 11.46 -4.47
CA SER A 127 -50.36 10.76 -3.27
C SER A 127 -49.27 9.90 -2.61
N GLU A 128 -48.48 9.17 -3.40
CA GLU A 128 -47.31 8.43 -2.92
C GLU A 128 -46.31 9.35 -2.22
N LYS A 129 -45.98 10.51 -2.84
CA LYS A 129 -45.09 11.49 -2.23
C LYS A 129 -45.68 12.12 -0.95
N ILE A 130 -46.98 12.37 -0.90
CA ILE A 130 -47.67 12.81 0.33
C ILE A 130 -47.49 11.76 1.43
N LEU A 131 -47.73 10.48 1.13
CA LEU A 131 -47.60 9.39 2.11
C LEU A 131 -46.16 9.19 2.56
N GLU A 132 -45.19 9.33 1.65
CA GLU A 132 -43.75 9.30 1.98
C GLU A 132 -43.38 10.41 2.97
N LEU A 133 -43.86 11.64 2.76
CA LEU A 133 -43.55 12.80 3.60
C LEU A 133 -44.35 12.85 4.91
N ASN A 134 -45.54 12.25 4.94
CA ASN A 134 -46.51 12.40 6.04
C ASN A 134 -46.75 11.11 6.83
N GLU A 135 -46.23 9.98 6.36
CA GLU A 135 -46.39 8.62 6.89
C GLU A 135 -47.83 8.07 6.90
N ARG A 136 -48.84 8.92 6.68
CA ARG A 136 -50.27 8.59 6.62
C ARG A 136 -51.02 9.58 5.73
N PRO A 137 -52.26 9.27 5.30
CA PRO A 137 -53.10 10.22 4.58
C PRO A 137 -53.34 11.52 5.37
N PRO A 138 -53.40 12.69 4.71
CA PRO A 138 -53.68 13.95 5.37
C PRO A 138 -55.13 14.02 5.88
N ASP A 139 -55.37 14.79 6.93
CA ASP A 139 -56.74 15.05 7.39
C ASP A 139 -57.45 16.00 6.39
N VAL A 140 -56.72 16.93 5.77
CA VAL A 140 -57.21 17.87 4.74
C VAL A 140 -56.18 17.99 3.61
N LEU A 141 -56.65 17.97 2.36
CA LEU A 141 -55.84 18.25 1.18
C LEU A 141 -56.25 19.59 0.58
N ILE A 142 -55.28 20.49 0.40
CA ILE A 142 -55.49 21.80 -0.23
C ILE A 142 -54.72 21.83 -1.53
N CYS A 143 -55.41 22.01 -2.65
CA CYS A 143 -54.80 22.16 -3.96
C CYS A 143 -54.79 23.63 -4.38
N ILE A 144 -53.67 24.08 -4.92
CA ILE A 144 -53.48 25.40 -5.53
C ILE A 144 -52.71 25.25 -6.86
N GLY A 145 -52.38 26.36 -7.52
CA GLY A 145 -51.74 26.32 -8.83
C GLY A 145 -52.74 26.10 -9.97
N GLY A 146 -52.40 26.54 -11.18
CA GLY A 146 -53.32 26.46 -12.33
C GLY A 146 -53.72 25.02 -12.67
N GLY A 147 -52.82 24.06 -12.48
CA GLY A 147 -53.07 22.64 -12.71
C GLY A 147 -54.07 22.02 -11.73
N SER A 148 -54.35 22.66 -10.59
CA SER A 148 -55.38 22.19 -9.64
C SER A 148 -56.80 22.25 -10.22
N LEU A 149 -57.01 23.00 -11.30
CA LEU A 149 -58.29 23.09 -12.02
C LEU A 149 -58.49 21.94 -13.02
N THR A 150 -57.50 21.05 -13.17
CA THR A 150 -57.61 19.88 -14.07
C THR A 150 -58.82 19.03 -13.66
N PRO A 151 -59.67 18.62 -14.62
CA PRO A 151 -60.84 17.79 -14.32
C PRO A 151 -60.48 16.47 -13.60
N CYS A 152 -61.44 15.91 -12.87
CA CYS A 152 -61.33 14.63 -12.16
C CYS A 152 -60.32 14.57 -10.98
N LEU A 153 -59.52 15.61 -10.75
CA LEU A 153 -58.51 15.67 -9.69
C LEU A 153 -59.06 15.33 -8.31
N ARG A 154 -60.14 15.98 -7.89
CA ARG A 154 -60.73 15.82 -6.54
C ARG A 154 -61.27 14.40 -6.32
N GLU A 155 -61.93 13.83 -7.32
CA GLU A 155 -62.45 12.46 -7.29
C GLU A 155 -61.30 11.45 -7.14
N LEU A 156 -60.25 11.61 -7.95
CA LEU A 156 -59.10 10.72 -7.96
C LEU A 156 -58.30 10.81 -6.66
N PHE A 157 -58.06 12.01 -6.13
CA PHE A 157 -57.40 12.16 -4.83
C PHE A 157 -58.21 11.52 -3.70
N SER A 158 -59.54 11.71 -3.69
CA SER A 158 -60.40 11.09 -2.68
C SER A 158 -60.31 9.57 -2.71
N LYS A 159 -60.32 8.99 -3.92
CA LYS A 159 -60.19 7.54 -4.15
C LYS A 159 -58.81 7.01 -3.74
N ILE A 160 -57.72 7.68 -4.13
CA ILE A 160 -56.35 7.18 -3.96
C ILE A 160 -55.82 7.40 -2.53
N LEU A 161 -56.11 8.56 -1.92
CA LEU A 161 -55.71 8.85 -0.54
C LEU A 161 -56.70 8.29 0.50
N GLU A 162 -57.83 7.73 0.05
CA GLU A 162 -58.91 7.21 0.90
C GLU A 162 -59.45 8.26 1.90
N ILE A 163 -59.50 9.53 1.49
CA ILE A 163 -60.07 10.63 2.29
C ILE A 163 -61.39 11.12 1.70
N PRO A 164 -62.36 11.57 2.53
CA PRO A 164 -63.63 12.08 2.03
C PRO A 164 -63.43 13.27 1.09
N SER A 165 -64.19 13.29 0.00
CA SER A 165 -64.06 14.33 -1.02
C SER A 165 -64.24 15.74 -0.44
N GLU A 166 -65.03 15.89 0.62
CA GLU A 166 -65.32 17.13 1.35
C GLU A 166 -64.08 17.72 2.04
N ARG A 167 -63.05 16.89 2.29
CA ARG A 167 -61.78 17.30 2.89
C ARG A 167 -60.71 17.70 1.88
N ILE A 168 -61.07 17.72 0.59
CA ILE A 168 -60.21 18.17 -0.50
C ILE A 168 -60.75 19.51 -1.00
N ALA A 169 -59.94 20.56 -0.91
CA ALA A 169 -60.32 21.91 -1.30
C ALA A 169 -59.36 22.49 -2.33
N ILE A 170 -59.89 23.08 -3.40
CA ILE A 170 -59.12 23.94 -4.30
C ILE A 170 -59.25 25.37 -3.75
N ARG A 171 -58.12 26.04 -3.53
CA ARG A 171 -58.09 27.42 -3.00
C ARG A 171 -57.60 28.37 -4.06
N ASP A 172 -58.32 29.48 -4.21
CA ASP A 172 -57.95 30.58 -5.10
C ASP A 172 -57.79 31.89 -4.33
N VAL A 173 -57.39 32.95 -5.04
CA VAL A 173 -57.24 34.29 -4.46
C VAL A 173 -58.50 34.80 -3.73
N SER A 174 -59.70 34.38 -4.15
CA SER A 174 -60.95 34.81 -3.50
C SER A 174 -61.11 34.26 -2.08
N SER A 175 -60.41 33.16 -1.77
CA SER A 175 -60.38 32.59 -0.43
C SER A 175 -59.49 33.35 0.55
N LEU A 176 -58.61 34.23 0.04
CA LEU A 176 -57.80 35.13 0.84
C LEU A 176 -58.72 36.27 1.28
N GLY A 177 -58.96 36.45 2.58
CA GLY A 177 -59.80 37.53 3.12
C GLY A 177 -59.26 38.96 2.91
N SER A 178 -58.42 39.17 1.89
CA SER A 178 -57.70 40.40 1.56
C SER A 178 -58.05 40.86 0.15
N VAL A 179 -58.07 42.18 -0.07
CA VAL A 179 -58.29 42.76 -1.40
C VAL A 179 -57.00 42.64 -2.20
N VAL A 180 -56.97 41.65 -3.10
CA VAL A 180 -55.89 41.50 -4.08
C VAL A 180 -56.32 42.20 -5.38
N GLY A 181 -55.36 42.78 -6.12
CA GLY A 181 -55.63 43.58 -7.32
C GLY A 181 -56.56 42.88 -8.32
N LYS A 182 -57.45 43.65 -8.98
CA LYS A 182 -58.57 43.14 -9.81
C LYS A 182 -58.19 42.12 -10.91
N ARG A 183 -56.92 42.09 -11.32
CA ARG A 183 -56.40 41.20 -12.38
C ARG A 183 -55.90 39.85 -11.85
N LEU A 184 -55.73 39.69 -10.54
CA LEU A 184 -55.20 38.48 -9.93
C LEU A 184 -56.38 37.64 -9.44
N LYS A 185 -56.68 36.56 -10.15
CA LYS A 185 -57.82 35.67 -9.89
C LYS A 185 -57.41 34.23 -10.16
N GLY A 186 -57.95 33.28 -9.42
CA GLY A 186 -57.66 31.85 -9.61
C GLY A 186 -56.56 31.31 -8.69
N PRO A 187 -56.37 29.99 -8.66
CA PRO A 187 -55.40 29.30 -7.80
C PRO A 187 -53.94 29.51 -8.20
N GLU A 188 -53.65 29.86 -9.45
CA GLU A 188 -52.30 30.10 -9.98
C GLU A 188 -51.59 31.31 -9.36
N TRP A 189 -52.34 32.21 -8.74
CA TRP A 189 -51.78 33.41 -8.10
C TRP A 189 -51.46 33.23 -6.62
N ILE A 190 -51.86 32.11 -5.99
CA ILE A 190 -51.61 31.88 -4.57
C ILE A 190 -50.11 31.91 -4.26
N THR A 191 -49.30 31.22 -5.06
CA THR A 191 -47.85 31.11 -4.83
C THR A 191 -47.12 32.44 -5.03
N PRO A 192 -47.31 33.19 -6.14
CA PRO A 192 -46.76 34.54 -6.27
C PRO A 192 -47.15 35.50 -5.12
N ILE A 193 -48.42 35.47 -4.69
CA ILE A 193 -48.87 36.29 -3.55
C ILE A 193 -48.24 35.80 -2.25
N GLY A 194 -48.08 34.49 -2.09
CA GLY A 194 -47.44 33.86 -0.93
C GLY A 194 -45.99 34.30 -0.79
N ILE A 195 -45.24 34.33 -1.89
CA ILE A 195 -43.85 34.84 -1.93
C ILE A 195 -43.82 36.32 -1.54
N LEU A 196 -44.72 37.14 -2.08
CA LEU A 196 -44.82 38.56 -1.71
C LEU A 196 -45.17 38.75 -0.22
N ASN A 197 -46.12 37.96 0.30
CA ASN A 197 -46.48 37.96 1.71
C ASN A 197 -45.29 37.53 2.59
N SER A 198 -44.50 36.57 2.12
CA SER A 198 -43.29 36.10 2.79
C SER A 198 -42.26 37.23 2.92
N TYR A 199 -42.08 38.04 1.87
CA TYR A 199 -41.26 39.25 1.92
C TYR A 199 -41.73 40.27 2.96
N PHE A 200 -43.02 40.63 2.95
CA PHE A 200 -43.54 41.61 3.92
C PHE A 200 -43.46 41.14 5.38
N ASN A 201 -43.48 39.83 5.61
CA ASN A 201 -43.40 39.24 6.94
C ASN A 201 -41.97 38.79 7.31
N ASN A 202 -40.95 39.09 6.50
CA ASN A 202 -39.57 38.62 6.67
C ASN A 202 -39.47 37.10 6.90
N ARG A 203 -40.28 36.32 6.18
CA ARG A 203 -40.26 34.85 6.21
C ARG A 203 -39.53 34.32 4.99
N GLY A 204 -38.26 33.98 5.14
CA GLY A 204 -37.42 33.50 4.05
C GLY A 204 -35.95 33.75 4.33
N PHE A 205 -35.14 33.58 3.29
CA PHE A 205 -33.69 33.73 3.33
C PHE A 205 -33.29 34.95 2.51
N VAL A 206 -32.50 35.84 3.11
CA VAL A 206 -31.86 36.93 2.37
C VAL A 206 -30.49 36.41 1.95
N PRO A 207 -30.19 36.30 0.65
CA PRO A 207 -28.87 35.85 0.23
C PRO A 207 -27.79 36.84 0.69
N VAL A 208 -26.73 36.32 1.28
CA VAL A 208 -25.52 37.08 1.60
C VAL A 208 -24.62 37.10 0.37
N GLU A 209 -24.23 38.30 -0.05
CA GLU A 209 -23.36 38.49 -1.21
C GLU A 209 -21.96 38.88 -0.74
N VAL A 210 -20.96 38.13 -1.20
CA VAL A 210 -19.54 38.35 -0.92
C VAL A 210 -18.73 38.32 -2.21
N TRP A 211 -17.49 38.80 -2.16
CA TRP A 211 -16.54 38.76 -3.26
C TRP A 211 -15.44 37.76 -2.94
N VAL A 212 -15.19 36.79 -3.81
CA VAL A 212 -14.10 35.82 -3.67
C VAL A 212 -13.15 35.97 -4.84
N ASN A 213 -11.89 36.35 -4.59
CA ASN A 213 -10.90 36.58 -5.64
C ASN A 213 -11.41 37.50 -6.77
N GLY A 214 -12.24 38.50 -6.42
CA GLY A 214 -12.86 39.44 -7.37
C GLY A 214 -14.17 38.97 -8.00
N GLU A 215 -14.57 37.71 -7.83
CA GLU A 215 -15.85 37.19 -8.34
C GLU A 215 -16.95 37.24 -7.27
N ARG A 216 -18.17 37.59 -7.69
CA ARG A 216 -19.31 37.71 -6.77
C ARG A 216 -19.93 36.33 -6.50
N VAL A 217 -19.99 35.95 -5.23
CA VAL A 217 -20.62 34.71 -4.76
C VAL A 217 -21.83 35.04 -3.88
N ARG A 218 -22.94 34.31 -4.09
CA ARG A 218 -24.18 34.46 -3.31
C ARG A 218 -24.38 33.23 -2.45
N LEU A 219 -24.57 33.43 -1.16
CA LEU A 219 -24.76 32.39 -0.15
C LEU A 219 -26.15 32.48 0.45
N LEU A 220 -26.71 31.33 0.83
CA LEU A 220 -27.95 31.29 1.61
C LEU A 220 -27.63 31.65 3.07
N ASP A 221 -28.27 32.69 3.60
CA ASP A 221 -28.09 33.07 5.00
C ASP A 221 -28.88 32.14 5.93
N THR A 222 -28.17 31.23 6.56
CA THR A 222 -28.71 30.35 7.62
C THR A 222 -28.58 30.98 9.01
N GLY A 223 -28.07 32.22 9.11
CA GLY A 223 -27.87 33.00 10.34
C GLY A 223 -26.40 33.08 10.78
N ILE A 224 -25.60 32.03 10.55
CA ILE A 224 -24.14 32.06 10.77
C ILE A 224 -23.49 31.48 9.51
N ILE A 225 -22.78 32.32 8.78
CA ILE A 225 -22.06 31.93 7.58
C ILE A 225 -20.56 32.12 7.84
N THR A 226 -19.78 31.10 7.49
CA THR A 226 -18.32 31.06 7.62
C THR A 226 -17.63 30.96 6.26
N VAL A 227 -16.31 31.14 6.24
CA VAL A 227 -15.49 30.88 5.05
C VAL A 227 -15.65 29.41 4.58
N SER A 228 -15.84 28.45 5.49
CA SER A 228 -16.10 27.06 5.14
C SER A 228 -17.39 26.91 4.33
N ASP A 229 -18.48 27.54 4.77
CA ASP A 229 -19.77 27.51 4.08
C ASP A 229 -19.68 28.14 2.68
N LEU A 230 -18.89 29.21 2.55
CA LEU A 230 -18.58 29.84 1.28
C LEU A 230 -17.85 28.89 0.32
N ILE A 231 -16.80 28.21 0.79
CA ILE A 231 -16.00 27.30 -0.03
C ILE A 231 -16.87 26.16 -0.56
N VAL A 232 -17.71 25.58 0.29
CA VAL A 232 -18.66 24.53 -0.09
C VAL A 232 -19.69 25.07 -1.09
N SER A 233 -20.30 26.22 -0.83
CA SER A 233 -21.34 26.81 -1.67
C SER A 233 -20.83 27.25 -3.05
N ALA A 234 -19.58 27.69 -3.12
CA ALA A 234 -18.92 28.05 -4.38
C ALA A 234 -18.42 26.82 -5.17
N GLY A 235 -18.54 25.61 -4.61
CA GLY A 235 -18.10 24.38 -5.27
C GLY A 235 -16.58 24.25 -5.36
N PHE A 236 -15.82 24.95 -4.50
CA PHE A 236 -14.37 24.81 -4.47
C PHE A 236 -13.97 23.41 -3.97
N SER A 237 -12.93 22.84 -4.59
CA SER A 237 -12.38 21.56 -4.15
C SER A 237 -11.79 21.69 -2.74
N PRO A 238 -12.06 20.75 -1.82
CA PRO A 238 -11.44 20.73 -0.50
C PRO A 238 -9.90 20.76 -0.56
N TRP A 239 -9.30 20.17 -1.60
CA TRP A 239 -7.86 20.13 -1.79
C TRP A 239 -7.24 21.51 -2.06
N LEU A 240 -8.03 22.44 -2.60
CA LEU A 240 -7.64 23.83 -2.80
C LEU A 240 -7.35 24.50 -1.46
N VAL A 241 -7.96 24.01 -0.38
CA VAL A 241 -7.89 24.56 0.98
C VAL A 241 -6.88 23.84 1.87
N TYR A 242 -6.86 22.51 1.85
CA TYR A 242 -6.01 21.73 2.76
C TYR A 242 -4.59 21.49 2.20
N GLY A 243 -4.40 21.70 0.90
CA GLY A 243 -3.18 21.30 0.19
C GLY A 243 -3.22 19.81 -0.14
N GLU A 244 -3.01 19.47 -1.41
CA GLU A 244 -2.99 18.07 -1.83
C GLU A 244 -1.72 17.38 -1.29
N PRO A 245 -1.82 16.23 -0.59
CA PRO A 245 -0.65 15.49 -0.17
C PRO A 245 0.07 14.87 -1.38
N GLY A 246 1.39 14.77 -1.30
CA GLY A 246 2.17 14.01 -2.25
C GLY A 246 1.81 12.52 -2.19
N LYS A 247 1.89 11.84 -3.34
CA LYS A 247 1.60 10.41 -3.43
C LYS A 247 2.63 9.63 -2.64
N GLY A 248 2.17 8.84 -1.68
CA GLY A 248 3.00 7.79 -1.08
C GLY A 248 3.21 6.62 -2.03
N ILE A 249 4.23 5.82 -1.76
CA ILE A 249 4.44 4.54 -2.44
C ILE A 249 4.43 3.40 -1.42
N THR A 250 4.04 2.23 -1.90
CA THR A 250 4.06 0.98 -1.14
C THR A 250 5.10 0.06 -1.75
N VAL A 251 5.97 -0.54 -0.96
CA VAL A 251 7.01 -1.47 -1.43
C VAL A 251 6.87 -2.79 -0.67
N GLU A 252 6.85 -3.91 -1.36
CA GLU A 252 6.92 -5.23 -0.73
C GLU A 252 8.38 -5.63 -0.56
N VAL A 253 8.84 -5.78 0.69
CA VAL A 253 10.22 -6.14 1.02
C VAL A 253 10.24 -7.51 1.68
N ASN A 254 10.81 -8.52 1.02
CA ASN A 254 10.82 -9.91 1.49
C ASN A 254 9.43 -10.41 1.94
N GLY A 255 8.38 -10.07 1.19
CA GLY A 255 6.99 -10.44 1.49
C GLY A 255 6.28 -9.53 2.50
N ASN A 256 6.96 -8.54 3.10
CA ASN A 256 6.38 -7.60 4.04
C ASN A 256 6.14 -6.24 3.38
N ILE A 257 4.92 -5.72 3.50
CA ILE A 257 4.55 -4.43 2.92
C ILE A 257 5.11 -3.28 3.78
N LYS A 258 5.83 -2.36 3.16
CA LYS A 258 6.31 -1.09 3.73
C LYS A 258 5.65 0.08 2.99
N VAL A 259 5.22 1.10 3.73
CA VAL A 259 4.55 2.29 3.18
C VAL A 259 5.42 3.50 3.41
N PHE A 260 5.69 4.25 2.35
CA PHE A 260 6.46 5.49 2.37
C PHE A 260 5.54 6.65 2.00
N PRO A 261 5.14 7.50 2.95
CA PRO A 261 4.24 8.61 2.68
C PRO A 261 4.93 9.70 1.84
N GLY A 262 4.18 10.36 0.97
CA GLY A 262 4.64 11.61 0.35
C GLY A 262 4.61 12.77 1.35
N GLU A 263 5.15 13.92 0.96
CA GLU A 263 5.12 15.11 1.79
C GLU A 263 3.70 15.65 1.94
N ARG A 264 3.43 16.32 3.06
CA ARG A 264 2.15 17.00 3.28
C ARG A 264 2.06 18.23 2.38
N GLY A 265 0.90 18.43 1.76
CA GLY A 265 0.58 19.70 1.11
C GLY A 265 0.52 20.85 2.11
N LYS A 266 0.69 22.08 1.61
CA LYS A 266 0.50 23.30 2.41
C LYS A 266 -0.94 23.78 2.24
N PRO A 267 -1.62 24.20 3.32
CA PRO A 267 -2.98 24.70 3.21
C PRO A 267 -3.03 26.05 2.47
N ALA A 268 -4.22 26.39 1.99
CA ALA A 268 -4.52 27.70 1.43
C ALA A 268 -4.29 28.81 2.46
N LYS A 269 -3.95 29.99 1.95
CA LYS A 269 -3.99 31.22 2.73
C LYS A 269 -5.32 31.91 2.46
N ILE A 270 -6.08 32.12 3.53
CA ILE A 270 -7.39 32.78 3.49
C ILE A 270 -7.22 34.18 4.10
N ILE A 271 -7.73 35.18 3.39
CA ILE A 271 -7.72 36.58 3.83
C ILE A 271 -9.13 37.11 3.68
N VAL A 272 -9.68 37.73 4.74
CA VAL A 272 -11.00 38.36 4.73
C VAL A 272 -10.81 39.84 5.04
N ASN A 273 -11.25 40.71 4.13
CA ASN A 273 -11.12 42.16 4.22
C ASN A 273 -9.67 42.63 4.53
N GLY A 274 -8.67 41.93 3.98
CA GLY A 274 -7.24 42.21 4.20
C GLY A 274 -6.62 41.57 5.46
N GLU A 275 -7.41 40.92 6.32
CA GLU A 275 -6.91 40.23 7.52
C GLU A 275 -6.78 38.72 7.33
N ILE A 276 -5.73 38.12 7.89
CA ILE A 276 -5.54 36.66 7.84
C ILE A 276 -6.68 35.98 8.59
N ALA A 277 -7.33 35.05 7.91
CA ALA A 277 -8.51 34.34 8.38
C ALA A 277 -8.33 32.83 8.29
N ASN A 278 -9.33 32.09 8.80
CA ASN A 278 -9.42 30.64 8.74
C ASN A 278 -10.82 30.20 8.28
N LEU A 279 -11.05 28.90 8.19
CA LEU A 279 -12.32 28.34 7.72
C LEU A 279 -13.52 28.67 8.60
N ASP A 280 -13.30 28.83 9.90
CA ASP A 280 -14.34 29.16 10.88
C ASP A 280 -14.63 30.66 10.97
N THR A 281 -13.88 31.49 10.23
CA THR A 281 -14.05 32.94 10.23
C THR A 281 -15.42 33.28 9.66
N ARG A 282 -16.21 34.05 10.42
CA ARG A 282 -17.54 34.48 10.00
C ARG A 282 -17.45 35.54 8.90
N ILE A 283 -18.34 35.43 7.93
CA ILE A 283 -18.45 36.36 6.81
C ILE A 283 -19.81 37.07 6.83
N LYS A 284 -19.84 38.27 6.26
CA LYS A 284 -21.02 39.15 6.17
C LYS A 284 -21.19 39.64 4.74
N ALA A 285 -22.40 40.11 4.44
CA ALA A 285 -22.67 40.74 3.14
C ALA A 285 -21.73 41.94 2.93
N GLY A 286 -21.07 42.00 1.78
CA GLY A 286 -20.06 43.01 1.51
C GLY A 286 -18.61 42.53 1.58
N ASP A 287 -18.34 41.41 2.28
CA ASP A 287 -16.96 41.00 2.53
C ASP A 287 -16.20 40.63 1.26
N GLU A 288 -14.92 41.01 1.22
CA GLU A 288 -13.95 40.60 0.23
C GLU A 288 -13.05 39.49 0.80
N ILE A 289 -13.05 38.33 0.15
CA ILE A 289 -12.29 37.15 0.53
C ILE A 289 -11.27 36.86 -0.57
N GLU A 290 -10.00 36.81 -0.17
CA GLU A 290 -8.93 36.32 -1.02
C GLU A 290 -8.54 34.92 -0.56
N ILE A 291 -8.62 33.96 -1.48
CA ILE A 291 -8.22 32.58 -1.26
C ILE A 291 -7.05 32.28 -2.18
N ILE A 292 -5.87 32.17 -1.59
CA ILE A 292 -4.66 31.71 -2.28
C ILE A 292 -4.58 30.19 -2.09
N PRO A 293 -4.70 29.38 -3.17
CA PRO A 293 -4.71 27.93 -3.10
C PRO A 293 -3.51 27.35 -2.34
N GLY A 294 -3.75 26.22 -1.68
CA GLY A 294 -2.69 25.42 -1.06
C GLY A 294 -1.72 24.84 -2.09
N GLU A 295 -0.50 24.54 -1.65
CA GLU A 295 0.54 23.90 -2.47
C GLU A 295 0.50 22.38 -2.29
N ARG A 296 0.64 21.63 -3.39
CA ARG A 296 0.73 20.17 -3.35
C ARG A 296 2.08 19.72 -2.77
N GLY A 297 2.04 18.71 -1.90
CA GLY A 297 3.24 18.07 -1.36
C GLY A 297 3.99 17.24 -2.42
N LEU A 298 5.29 17.04 -2.22
CA LEU A 298 6.10 16.21 -3.11
C LEU A 298 5.78 14.72 -2.93
N ASP A 299 5.74 13.98 -4.04
CA ASP A 299 5.56 12.53 -4.02
C ASP A 299 6.73 11.85 -3.30
N ALA A 300 6.47 10.67 -2.71
CA ALA A 300 7.48 9.90 -2.00
C ALA A 300 8.64 9.53 -2.93
N PHE A 301 9.86 9.75 -2.45
CA PHE A 301 11.10 9.43 -3.12
C PHE A 301 11.86 8.41 -2.29
N VAL A 302 11.98 7.17 -2.80
CA VAL A 302 12.57 6.05 -2.07
C VAL A 302 13.50 5.29 -2.99
N THR A 303 14.69 5.00 -2.50
CA THR A 303 15.74 4.24 -3.17
C THR A 303 15.92 2.87 -2.51
N VAL A 304 16.71 1.98 -3.13
CA VAL A 304 17.11 0.71 -2.52
C VAL A 304 17.93 0.92 -1.24
N GLU A 305 18.79 1.94 -1.17
CA GLU A 305 19.54 2.29 0.06
C GLU A 305 18.58 2.59 1.22
N ASP A 306 17.51 3.36 0.97
CA ASP A 306 16.50 3.67 2.00
C ASP A 306 15.80 2.40 2.53
N ILE A 307 15.69 1.34 1.72
CA ILE A 307 15.20 0.03 2.18
C ILE A 307 16.24 -0.69 3.02
N LEU A 308 17.51 -0.66 2.62
CA LEU A 308 18.59 -1.32 3.35
C LEU A 308 18.81 -0.71 4.74
N ASP A 309 18.57 0.59 4.90
CA ASP A 309 18.68 1.28 6.19
C ASP A 309 17.60 0.87 7.21
N ILE A 310 16.46 0.33 6.74
CA ILE A 310 15.33 -0.04 7.59
C ILE A 310 15.15 -1.57 7.77
N VAL A 311 15.97 -2.37 7.09
CA VAL A 311 15.91 -3.85 7.14
C VAL A 311 17.13 -4.39 7.88
N GLU A 312 16.93 -5.40 8.71
CA GLU A 312 18.03 -6.09 9.38
C GLU A 312 18.83 -6.94 8.38
N ILE A 313 20.12 -6.63 8.22
CA ILE A 313 21.02 -7.35 7.32
C ILE A 313 21.36 -8.72 7.96
N PRO A 314 21.27 -9.83 7.21
CA PRO A 314 21.62 -11.15 7.73
C PRO A 314 23.07 -11.22 8.19
N ARG A 315 23.32 -12.01 9.25
CA ARG A 315 24.65 -12.18 9.86
C ARG A 315 25.03 -13.65 9.99
N VAL A 316 26.34 -13.90 10.04
CA VAL A 316 26.93 -15.22 10.32
C VAL A 316 28.02 -15.09 11.38
N LYS A 317 28.37 -16.18 12.05
CA LYS A 317 29.43 -16.22 13.06
C LYS A 317 30.64 -16.97 12.54
N VAL A 318 31.83 -16.38 12.64
CA VAL A 318 33.11 -17.06 12.32
C VAL A 318 33.99 -17.05 13.56
N ASN A 319 34.32 -18.24 14.08
CA ASN A 319 35.11 -18.41 15.31
C ASN A 319 34.61 -17.55 16.48
N GLY A 320 33.28 -17.47 16.64
CA GLY A 320 32.62 -16.71 17.70
C GLY A 320 32.42 -15.21 17.44
N LYS A 321 32.97 -14.65 16.36
CA LYS A 321 32.77 -13.24 15.97
C LYS A 321 31.68 -13.11 14.90
N GLU A 322 30.78 -12.14 15.07
CA GLU A 322 29.72 -11.85 14.10
C GLU A 322 30.22 -11.03 12.91
N TYR A 323 29.72 -11.36 11.73
CA TYR A 323 29.99 -10.69 10.48
C TYR A 323 28.67 -10.50 9.70
N GLU A 324 28.52 -9.35 9.05
CA GLU A 324 27.41 -9.11 8.13
C GLU A 324 27.63 -9.92 6.86
N LEU A 325 26.57 -10.60 6.44
CA LEU A 325 26.57 -11.40 5.24
C LEU A 325 26.18 -10.50 4.06
N PRO A 326 27.04 -10.33 3.03
CA PRO A 326 26.71 -9.52 1.87
C PRO A 326 25.42 -10.00 1.18
N VAL A 327 24.55 -9.06 0.83
CA VAL A 327 23.25 -9.32 0.20
C VAL A 327 23.21 -8.73 -1.21
N ASP A 328 22.50 -9.43 -2.08
CA ASP A 328 22.07 -8.90 -3.37
C ASP A 328 20.64 -8.39 -3.20
N VAL A 329 20.33 -7.27 -3.85
CA VAL A 329 18.98 -6.71 -3.88
C VAL A 329 18.37 -6.95 -5.25
N PHE A 330 17.20 -7.57 -5.27
CA PHE A 330 16.42 -7.83 -6.47
C PHE A 330 15.18 -6.95 -6.48
N LEU A 331 15.01 -6.19 -7.55
CA LEU A 331 13.77 -5.49 -7.87
C LEU A 331 13.06 -6.28 -8.97
N ASP A 332 11.89 -6.83 -8.64
CA ASP A 332 11.08 -7.68 -9.54
C ASP A 332 11.88 -8.84 -10.16
N GLY A 333 12.77 -9.43 -9.37
CA GLY A 333 13.63 -10.54 -9.77
C GLY A 333 14.90 -10.15 -10.53
N ARG A 334 15.21 -8.86 -10.69
CA ARG A 334 16.45 -8.38 -11.32
C ARG A 334 17.37 -7.72 -10.30
N ILE A 335 18.66 -8.03 -10.36
CA ILE A 335 19.68 -7.39 -9.51
C ILE A 335 19.76 -5.90 -9.85
N VAL A 336 19.76 -5.05 -8.83
CA VAL A 336 19.79 -3.59 -8.96
C VAL A 336 20.84 -2.95 -8.05
N GLU A 337 21.26 -1.72 -8.40
CA GLU A 337 22.18 -0.92 -7.59
C GLU A 337 21.45 -0.22 -6.44
N ARG A 338 22.18 0.17 -5.40
CA ARG A 338 21.59 0.76 -4.18
C ARG A 338 20.92 2.13 -4.39
N ASN A 339 21.37 2.90 -5.38
CA ASN A 339 20.77 4.20 -5.73
C ASN A 339 19.52 4.08 -6.62
N THR A 340 19.09 2.85 -6.96
CA THR A 340 17.93 2.62 -7.83
C THR A 340 16.67 3.12 -7.16
N LEU A 341 15.86 3.90 -7.88
CA LEU A 341 14.56 4.40 -7.41
C LEU A 341 13.49 3.32 -7.46
N LEU A 342 12.69 3.27 -6.39
CA LEU A 342 11.57 2.37 -6.27
C LEU A 342 10.29 3.04 -6.74
N TYR A 343 9.44 2.26 -7.39
CA TYR A 343 8.12 2.70 -7.84
C TYR A 343 7.03 2.05 -6.98
N ASP A 344 5.79 2.56 -7.08
CA ASP A 344 4.68 2.04 -6.28
C ASP A 344 4.41 0.56 -6.59
N ARG A 345 4.25 -0.21 -5.52
CA ARG A 345 4.08 -1.68 -5.50
C ARG A 345 5.28 -2.45 -6.03
N ALA A 346 6.47 -1.83 -6.03
CA ALA A 346 7.72 -2.53 -6.30
C ALA A 346 7.90 -3.73 -5.36
N LYS A 347 8.42 -4.84 -5.90
CA LYS A 347 8.79 -6.01 -5.13
C LYS A 347 10.31 -6.07 -4.96
N VAL A 348 10.76 -5.88 -3.73
CA VAL A 348 12.17 -5.92 -3.35
C VAL A 348 12.45 -7.20 -2.57
N GLU A 349 13.33 -8.04 -3.11
CA GLU A 349 13.82 -9.24 -2.45
C GLU A 349 15.29 -9.03 -2.09
N ILE A 350 15.61 -9.18 -0.80
CA ILE A 350 16.95 -8.99 -0.26
C ILE A 350 17.40 -10.35 0.24
N MET A 351 18.41 -10.92 -0.40
CA MET A 351 18.93 -12.23 -0.04
C MET A 351 20.43 -12.31 -0.23
N SER A 352 21.09 -13.12 0.61
CA SER A 352 22.47 -13.48 0.35
C SER A 352 22.56 -14.71 -0.54
N ASN A 353 23.35 -14.62 -1.60
CA ASN A 353 23.74 -15.74 -2.45
C ASN A 353 25.20 -16.17 -2.23
N LYS A 354 25.83 -15.72 -1.12
CA LYS A 354 27.25 -15.97 -0.88
C LYS A 354 27.51 -17.43 -0.48
N SER A 355 28.47 -18.05 -1.16
CA SER A 355 29.02 -19.32 -0.72
C SER A 355 29.96 -19.10 0.47
N LEU A 356 30.20 -20.16 1.24
CA LEU A 356 31.12 -20.14 2.36
C LEU A 356 32.50 -19.66 1.92
N TYR A 357 33.02 -20.19 0.80
CA TYR A 357 34.37 -19.87 0.37
C TYR A 357 34.48 -18.42 -0.14
N ASP A 358 33.47 -17.92 -0.86
CA ASP A 358 33.42 -16.53 -1.31
C ASP A 358 33.31 -15.55 -0.12
N PHE A 359 32.48 -15.91 0.86
CA PHE A 359 32.33 -15.13 2.09
C PHE A 359 33.63 -15.09 2.91
N LEU A 360 34.28 -16.24 3.13
CA LEU A 360 35.56 -16.30 3.86
C LEU A 360 36.65 -15.47 3.18
N ARG A 361 36.71 -15.47 1.85
CA ARG A 361 37.61 -14.58 1.09
C ARG A 361 37.27 -13.11 1.29
N THR A 362 35.99 -12.75 1.31
CA THR A 362 35.51 -11.38 1.52
C THR A 362 35.97 -10.82 2.87
N ILE A 363 36.04 -11.66 3.91
CA ILE A 363 36.55 -11.28 5.23
C ILE A 363 38.06 -11.53 5.40
N GLY A 364 38.77 -11.87 4.33
CA GLY A 364 40.23 -11.99 4.31
C GLY A 364 40.80 -13.33 4.82
N ILE A 365 39.99 -14.39 4.90
CA ILE A 365 40.44 -15.73 5.31
C ILE A 365 40.74 -16.57 4.07
N ASP A 366 42.01 -16.93 3.89
CA ASP A 366 42.46 -17.82 2.83
C ASP A 366 42.35 -19.28 3.25
N ILE A 367 41.54 -20.03 2.51
CA ILE A 367 41.30 -21.46 2.68
C ILE A 367 41.75 -22.23 1.44
N SER A 368 42.81 -21.81 0.76
CA SER A 368 43.41 -22.60 -0.31
C SER A 368 44.13 -23.85 0.22
N SER A 369 44.03 -24.97 -0.51
CA SER A 369 44.87 -26.14 -0.24
C SER A 369 46.28 -25.91 -0.80
N LYS A 370 47.28 -26.50 -0.15
CA LYS A 370 48.67 -26.50 -0.61
C LYS A 370 48.99 -27.89 -1.15
N VAL A 371 49.42 -27.96 -2.40
CA VAL A 371 49.90 -29.20 -3.00
C VAL A 371 51.42 -29.20 -2.92
N PHE A 372 51.97 -30.19 -2.21
CA PHE A 372 53.39 -30.41 -2.15
C PHE A 372 53.80 -31.49 -3.17
N SER A 373 54.87 -31.23 -3.93
CA SER A 373 55.47 -32.20 -4.85
C SER A 373 56.75 -32.80 -4.26
N TYR A 374 56.89 -34.12 -4.31
CA TYR A 374 58.09 -34.81 -3.83
C TYR A 374 58.41 -36.06 -4.67
N SER A 375 59.62 -36.60 -4.55
CA SER A 375 59.93 -37.94 -5.03
C SER A 375 60.28 -38.86 -3.85
N LEU A 376 59.91 -40.14 -3.96
CA LEU A 376 60.27 -41.16 -2.99
C LEU A 376 60.94 -42.32 -3.73
N ASN A 377 62.22 -42.57 -3.42
CA ASN A 377 63.06 -43.55 -4.11
C ASN A 377 62.99 -43.40 -5.64
N GLY A 378 63.02 -42.16 -6.13
CA GLY A 378 62.97 -41.83 -7.56
C GLY A 378 61.58 -41.84 -8.21
N THR A 379 60.50 -42.15 -7.46
CA THR A 379 59.12 -42.08 -7.97
C THR A 379 58.45 -40.78 -7.55
N ARG A 380 58.01 -39.95 -8.51
CA ARG A 380 57.34 -38.67 -8.23
C ARG A 380 55.93 -38.87 -7.67
N ARG A 381 55.59 -38.10 -6.64
CA ARG A 381 54.29 -38.10 -5.93
C ARG A 381 53.87 -36.68 -5.57
N THR A 382 52.60 -36.51 -5.22
CA THR A 382 52.05 -35.26 -4.70
C THR A 382 51.30 -35.53 -3.39
N PHE A 383 51.27 -34.53 -2.52
CA PHE A 383 50.51 -34.55 -1.27
C PHE A 383 49.72 -33.25 -1.14
N GLU A 384 48.40 -33.35 -1.10
CA GLU A 384 47.55 -32.19 -0.85
C GLU A 384 47.32 -32.00 0.65
N TRP A 385 47.68 -30.82 1.15
CA TRP A 385 47.46 -30.42 2.53
C TRP A 385 46.47 -29.26 2.61
N LYS A 386 45.38 -29.48 3.34
CA LYS A 386 44.46 -28.42 3.74
C LYS A 386 44.88 -27.91 5.12
N PRO A 387 45.28 -26.62 5.27
CA PRO A 387 45.74 -26.07 6.55
C PRO A 387 44.60 -25.84 7.56
N TYR A 388 43.39 -26.28 7.26
CA TYR A 388 42.21 -26.05 8.06
C TYR A 388 41.25 -27.24 8.03
N ILE A 389 40.36 -27.29 9.01
CA ILE A 389 39.13 -28.08 9.04
C ILE A 389 38.00 -27.09 9.32
N ILE A 390 36.98 -27.06 8.47
CA ILE A 390 35.84 -26.17 8.65
C ILE A 390 34.66 -26.99 9.17
N TYR A 391 34.02 -26.47 10.21
CA TYR A 391 32.74 -26.92 10.72
C TYR A 391 31.70 -25.85 10.45
N LEU A 392 30.61 -26.23 9.80
CA LEU A 392 29.43 -25.39 9.63
C LEU A 392 28.32 -25.95 10.52
N ASN A 393 27.84 -25.14 11.47
CA ASN A 393 26.83 -25.54 12.46
C ASN A 393 27.19 -26.85 13.19
N GLY A 394 28.49 -26.99 13.54
CA GLY A 394 29.04 -28.17 14.23
C GLY A 394 29.28 -29.40 13.33
N LYS A 395 28.95 -29.35 12.03
CA LYS A 395 29.22 -30.43 11.08
C LYS A 395 30.44 -30.13 10.24
N ARG A 396 31.37 -31.08 10.15
CA ARG A 396 32.53 -30.96 9.27
C ARG A 396 32.06 -30.93 7.81
N ILE A 397 32.55 -29.96 7.05
CA ILE A 397 32.27 -29.80 5.63
C ILE A 397 33.57 -29.78 4.83
N GLU A 398 33.52 -30.32 3.61
CA GLU A 398 34.68 -30.37 2.70
C GLU A 398 34.41 -29.64 1.39
N ASP A 399 33.15 -29.45 1.04
CA ASP A 399 32.69 -28.74 -0.16
C ASP A 399 32.29 -27.29 0.15
N ASP A 400 32.29 -26.46 -0.89
CA ASP A 400 31.73 -25.12 -0.80
C ASP A 400 30.20 -25.20 -0.74
N VAL A 401 29.62 -24.51 0.24
CA VAL A 401 28.19 -24.56 0.55
C VAL A 401 27.65 -23.15 0.66
N ARG A 402 26.37 -22.97 0.31
CA ARG A 402 25.69 -21.68 0.45
C ARG A 402 25.46 -21.37 1.93
N LEU A 403 25.78 -20.14 2.33
CA LEU A 403 25.53 -19.67 3.69
C LEU A 403 24.08 -19.21 3.85
N ASN A 404 23.53 -19.52 5.02
CA ASN A 404 22.24 -19.02 5.47
C ASN A 404 22.41 -18.04 6.65
N PRO A 405 21.47 -17.10 6.82
CA PRO A 405 21.47 -16.23 7.99
C PRO A 405 21.49 -17.04 9.30
N GLY A 406 22.38 -16.67 10.22
CA GLY A 406 22.56 -17.33 11.51
C GLY A 406 23.56 -18.48 11.53
N ASP A 407 24.12 -18.86 10.38
CA ASP A 407 25.12 -19.93 10.31
C ASP A 407 26.35 -19.63 11.19
N THR A 408 26.87 -20.68 11.83
CA THR A 408 28.09 -20.64 12.65
C THR A 408 29.20 -21.44 11.99
N ILE A 409 30.31 -20.78 11.71
CA ILE A 409 31.49 -21.32 11.04
C ILE A 409 32.62 -21.38 12.05
N GLU A 410 33.15 -22.58 12.29
CA GLU A 410 34.34 -22.81 13.09
C GLU A 410 35.47 -23.31 12.20
N ILE A 411 36.60 -22.62 12.24
CA ILE A 411 37.79 -22.93 11.44
C ILE A 411 38.90 -23.35 12.40
N VAL A 412 39.25 -24.63 12.34
CA VAL A 412 40.34 -25.21 13.12
C VAL A 412 41.57 -25.33 12.23
N TYR A 413 42.62 -24.58 12.55
CA TYR A 413 43.87 -24.64 11.79
C TYR A 413 44.66 -25.89 12.13
N ARG A 414 45.15 -26.57 11.09
CA ARG A 414 46.01 -27.76 11.23
C ARG A 414 47.47 -27.34 11.27
N GLU A 415 48.26 -28.08 12.05
CA GLU A 415 49.72 -27.99 11.97
C GLU A 415 50.21 -28.41 10.58
N HIS A 416 51.39 -27.89 10.21
CA HIS A 416 52.08 -28.31 8.99
C HIS A 416 52.31 -29.83 9.01
N PRO A 417 52.11 -30.55 7.89
CA PRO A 417 52.29 -31.99 7.85
C PRO A 417 53.74 -32.35 8.23
N LYS A 418 53.90 -33.43 8.99
CA LYS A 418 55.23 -34.00 9.32
C LYS A 418 55.65 -34.99 8.24
N VAL A 419 56.95 -35.22 8.11
CA VAL A 419 57.51 -36.15 7.11
C VAL A 419 56.84 -37.53 7.20
N LYS A 420 56.69 -38.06 8.41
CA LYS A 420 56.07 -39.37 8.63
C LYS A 420 54.61 -39.47 8.23
N ASP A 421 53.85 -38.38 8.39
CA ASP A 421 52.42 -38.34 8.09
C ASP A 421 52.16 -38.33 6.56
N VAL A 422 53.15 -37.86 5.79
CA VAL A 422 53.08 -37.79 4.32
C VAL A 422 53.62 -39.04 3.65
N LEU A 423 54.73 -39.59 4.17
CA LEU A 423 55.40 -40.74 3.58
C LEU A 423 54.85 -42.09 4.06
N GLY A 424 54.17 -42.14 5.22
CA GLY A 424 53.57 -43.35 5.80
C GLY A 424 54.46 -44.03 6.83
N GLU A 425 53.91 -44.41 7.99
CA GLU A 425 54.68 -44.96 9.12
C GLU A 425 55.40 -46.27 8.78
N GLU A 426 54.84 -47.10 7.91
CA GLU A 426 55.46 -48.36 7.45
C GLU A 426 56.85 -48.18 6.82
N ILE A 427 57.14 -46.99 6.28
CA ILE A 427 58.43 -46.70 5.64
C ILE A 427 59.56 -46.61 6.65
N PHE A 428 59.26 -46.15 7.87
CA PHE A 428 60.24 -45.82 8.92
C PHE A 428 60.59 -47.00 9.84
N GLY A 429 60.23 -48.24 9.48
CA GLY A 429 60.51 -49.52 10.16
C GLY A 429 61.36 -49.47 11.44
N GLY A 430 60.76 -49.90 12.55
CA GLY A 430 61.25 -49.65 13.92
C GLY A 430 62.68 -50.09 14.25
N ASP A 431 63.29 -49.34 15.15
CA ASP A 431 64.63 -49.59 15.70
C ASP A 431 64.77 -51.02 16.24
N TYR A 432 65.88 -51.69 15.91
CA TYR A 432 66.30 -52.93 16.56
C TYR A 432 67.69 -52.78 17.16
N THR A 433 68.02 -53.54 18.20
CA THR A 433 69.33 -53.51 18.85
C THR A 433 70.09 -54.81 18.63
N VAL A 434 71.40 -54.69 18.36
CA VAL A 434 72.36 -55.80 18.27
C VAL A 434 73.23 -55.78 19.53
N GLY A 435 73.15 -56.82 20.35
CA GLY A 435 73.95 -57.01 21.56
C GLY A 435 75.21 -57.82 21.28
N ILE A 436 76.36 -57.35 21.78
CA ILE A 436 77.67 -57.99 21.63
C ILE A 436 78.45 -57.97 22.95
N LYS A 437 79.49 -58.79 23.05
CA LYS A 437 80.47 -58.74 24.14
C LYS A 437 81.82 -58.28 23.62
N VAL A 438 82.47 -57.35 24.33
CA VAL A 438 83.81 -56.89 23.98
C VAL A 438 84.73 -56.93 25.18
N ASN A 439 85.81 -57.70 25.09
CA ASN A 439 86.73 -57.94 26.22
C ASN A 439 85.98 -58.31 27.52
N GLY A 440 84.90 -59.09 27.40
CA GLY A 440 84.04 -59.51 28.52
C GLY A 440 82.95 -58.50 28.94
N ARG A 441 82.85 -57.31 28.34
CA ARG A 441 81.82 -56.30 28.63
C ARG A 441 80.68 -56.33 27.61
N GLU A 442 79.43 -56.31 28.06
CA GLU A 442 78.26 -56.24 27.16
C GLU A 442 78.05 -54.83 26.61
N ILE A 443 77.82 -54.75 25.29
CA ILE A 443 77.54 -53.51 24.54
C ILE A 443 76.31 -53.76 23.67
N ARG A 444 75.41 -52.77 23.54
CA ARG A 444 74.24 -52.83 22.65
C ARG A 444 74.32 -51.72 21.61
N LEU A 445 74.30 -52.09 20.34
CA LEU A 445 74.31 -51.19 19.18
C LEU A 445 72.88 -51.00 18.65
N ARG A 446 72.44 -49.75 18.43
CA ARG A 446 71.10 -49.44 17.89
C ARG A 446 71.18 -49.39 16.35
N CYS A 447 70.27 -50.10 15.68
CA CYS A 447 70.19 -50.24 14.22
C CYS A 447 68.79 -49.83 13.73
N GLY A 448 68.70 -49.15 12.57
CA GLY A 448 67.43 -48.66 12.01
C GLY A 448 67.52 -48.31 10.52
N LYS A 449 66.41 -47.84 9.94
CA LYS A 449 66.38 -47.25 8.59
C LYS A 449 66.70 -45.75 8.67
N SER A 450 67.55 -45.26 7.78
CA SER A 450 67.77 -43.82 7.61
C SER A 450 67.03 -43.32 6.37
N ILE A 451 66.48 -42.11 6.47
CA ILE A 451 65.85 -41.39 5.38
C ILE A 451 66.65 -40.12 5.11
N THR A 452 66.88 -39.85 3.84
CA THR A 452 67.51 -38.60 3.41
C THR A 452 66.55 -37.80 2.57
N LEU A 453 66.58 -36.47 2.72
CA LEU A 453 65.99 -35.50 1.81
C LEU A 453 67.13 -34.80 1.09
N ASP A 454 67.17 -34.91 -0.25
CA ASP A 454 68.23 -34.34 -1.09
C ASP A 454 69.64 -34.71 -0.60
N GLY A 455 69.81 -35.93 -0.08
CA GLY A 455 71.08 -36.46 0.42
C GLY A 455 71.44 -36.09 1.87
N ARG A 456 70.58 -35.37 2.62
CA ARG A 456 70.78 -35.07 4.05
C ARG A 456 69.84 -35.89 4.92
N GLU A 457 70.34 -36.47 6.01
CA GLU A 457 69.52 -37.21 6.97
C GLU A 457 68.53 -36.28 7.68
N ILE A 458 67.28 -36.73 7.83
CA ILE A 458 66.18 -35.93 8.38
C ILE A 458 65.41 -36.69 9.46
N ASP A 459 64.81 -35.95 10.40
CA ASP A 459 63.92 -36.48 11.42
C ASP A 459 62.51 -36.72 10.84
N PRO A 460 61.98 -37.96 10.85
CA PRO A 460 60.62 -38.26 10.42
C PRO A 460 59.52 -37.48 11.15
N SER A 461 59.79 -36.99 12.37
CA SER A 461 58.85 -36.18 13.15
C SER A 461 58.93 -34.68 12.83
N GLY A 462 59.88 -34.26 11.99
CA GLY A 462 60.05 -32.89 11.53
C GLY A 462 59.03 -32.47 10.46
N PRO A 463 58.98 -31.16 10.11
CA PRO A 463 58.07 -30.65 9.09
C PRO A 463 58.40 -31.23 7.71
N PHE A 464 57.38 -31.63 6.97
CA PHE A 464 57.52 -32.08 5.60
C PHE A 464 57.99 -30.95 4.68
N LEU A 465 58.93 -31.24 3.79
CA LEU A 465 59.43 -30.32 2.77
C LEU A 465 59.33 -30.96 1.39
N GLU A 466 59.24 -30.16 0.34
CA GLU A 466 59.37 -30.66 -1.03
C GLU A 466 60.82 -31.07 -1.31
N GLY A 467 61.01 -32.16 -2.07
CA GLY A 467 62.33 -32.63 -2.47
C GLY A 467 62.36 -34.14 -2.74
N ASP A 468 63.58 -34.67 -2.88
CA ASP A 468 63.83 -36.07 -3.18
C ASP A 468 64.13 -36.86 -1.90
N TYR A 469 63.14 -37.65 -1.47
CA TYR A 469 63.26 -38.55 -0.33
C TYR A 469 63.83 -39.90 -0.78
N VAL A 470 64.95 -40.29 -0.18
CA VAL A 470 65.57 -41.62 -0.40
C VAL A 470 65.59 -42.37 0.92
N VAL A 471 64.98 -43.56 0.91
CA VAL A 471 64.91 -44.46 2.06
C VAL A 471 65.88 -45.60 1.82
N THR A 472 66.95 -45.64 2.60
CA THR A 472 67.95 -46.71 2.56
C THR A 472 67.72 -47.69 3.70
N SER A 473 67.62 -48.98 3.37
CA SER A 473 67.56 -50.08 4.34
C SER A 473 68.95 -50.73 4.47
N LEU A 474 69.32 -51.16 5.69
CA LEU A 474 70.49 -51.97 6.10
C LEU A 474 71.64 -51.19 6.75
N TYR A 475 71.56 -51.03 8.08
CA TYR A 475 72.77 -50.91 8.91
C TYR A 475 73.10 -52.30 9.47
N GLN A 476 74.06 -53.00 8.84
CA GLN A 476 74.72 -54.13 9.49
C GLN A 476 75.91 -53.55 10.26
N PRO A 477 75.89 -53.54 11.61
CA PRO A 477 76.98 -52.96 12.39
C PRO A 477 78.30 -53.64 12.02
N ILE A 478 79.39 -52.89 12.00
CA ILE A 478 80.74 -53.40 11.74
C ILE A 478 81.64 -53.18 12.95
N LEU A 479 82.78 -53.88 12.99
CA LEU A 479 83.71 -53.85 14.12
C LEU A 479 84.26 -52.46 14.45
N ALA A 480 84.37 -51.57 13.46
CA ALA A 480 84.71 -50.17 13.68
C ALA A 480 83.74 -49.45 14.63
N ASP A 481 82.44 -49.79 14.58
CA ASP A 481 81.39 -49.12 15.35
C ASP A 481 81.53 -49.39 16.85
N VAL A 482 82.14 -50.51 17.19
CA VAL A 482 82.38 -50.98 18.55
C VAL A 482 83.46 -50.16 19.25
N LEU A 483 84.41 -49.62 18.50
CA LEU A 483 85.51 -48.81 19.04
C LEU A 483 85.01 -47.52 19.70
N ASN A 484 83.86 -47.00 19.27
CA ASN A 484 83.23 -45.84 19.90
C ASN A 484 82.78 -46.09 21.34
N TYR A 485 82.69 -47.36 21.76
CA TYR A 485 82.19 -47.77 23.08
C TYR A 485 83.29 -48.26 24.02
N ILE A 486 84.56 -48.19 23.60
CA ILE A 486 85.71 -48.71 24.35
C ILE A 486 86.71 -47.57 24.57
N PRO A 487 87.20 -47.36 25.81
CA PRO A 487 88.24 -46.38 26.06
C PRO A 487 89.54 -46.79 25.39
N ILE A 488 90.15 -45.85 24.68
CA ILE A 488 91.48 -45.98 24.09
C ILE A 488 92.52 -45.70 25.19
N GLU A 489 93.39 -46.66 25.49
CA GLU A 489 94.44 -46.51 26.51
C GLU A 489 95.84 -46.39 25.85
N GLY A 490 96.48 -45.22 25.98
CA GLY A 490 97.91 -45.00 25.65
C GLY A 490 98.23 -44.60 24.19
N ASP A 491 99.54 -44.39 23.91
CA ASP A 491 100.09 -44.16 22.56
C ASP A 491 100.18 -45.49 21.81
N ILE A 492 99.29 -45.68 20.84
CA ILE A 492 99.08 -46.96 20.17
C ILE A 492 99.99 -47.10 18.95
N GLN A 493 100.71 -48.22 18.85
CA GLN A 493 101.43 -48.59 17.63
C GLN A 493 100.69 -49.68 16.82
N PHE A 494 99.90 -50.55 17.47
CA PHE A 494 99.17 -51.61 16.77
C PHE A 494 97.92 -52.09 17.54
N ILE A 495 96.83 -52.40 16.81
CA ILE A 495 95.60 -52.95 17.39
C ILE A 495 95.38 -54.38 16.86
N GLU A 496 95.36 -55.36 17.75
CA GLU A 496 94.95 -56.73 17.41
C GLU A 496 93.47 -56.90 17.77
N MET A 497 92.64 -57.20 16.76
CA MET A 497 91.19 -57.41 16.91
C MET A 497 90.83 -58.82 16.51
N ARG A 498 90.01 -59.48 17.33
CA ARG A 498 89.41 -60.79 17.01
C ARG A 498 87.90 -60.73 17.17
N LEU A 499 87.19 -61.37 16.25
CA LEU A 499 85.75 -61.56 16.28
C LEU A 499 85.50 -63.06 16.41
N ASN A 500 84.87 -63.49 17.51
CA ASN A 500 84.62 -64.89 17.86
C ASN A 500 85.88 -65.78 17.81
N GLY A 501 87.05 -65.20 18.18
CA GLY A 501 88.34 -65.89 18.21
C GLY A 501 89.20 -65.77 16.94
N ASP A 502 88.62 -65.38 15.80
CA ASP A 502 89.33 -65.23 14.53
C ASP A 502 89.84 -63.79 14.30
N PRO A 503 90.99 -63.59 13.63
CA PRO A 503 91.48 -62.25 13.28
C PRO A 503 90.44 -61.45 12.50
N ALA A 504 90.13 -60.24 12.96
CA ALA A 504 89.10 -59.38 12.39
C ALA A 504 89.66 -58.02 11.94
N SER A 505 88.92 -57.37 11.03
CA SER A 505 89.24 -56.05 10.51
C SER A 505 88.16 -55.05 10.94
N PHE A 506 88.45 -53.75 10.81
CA PHE A 506 87.49 -52.69 11.12
C PHE A 506 86.17 -52.79 10.34
N THR A 507 86.19 -53.39 9.15
CA THR A 507 85.01 -53.57 8.29
C THR A 507 84.30 -54.90 8.49
N SER A 508 84.73 -55.73 9.45
CA SER A 508 84.11 -57.02 9.70
C SER A 508 82.66 -56.83 10.22
N PRO A 509 81.65 -57.46 9.59
CA PRO A 509 80.26 -57.30 10.01
C PRO A 509 79.98 -58.03 11.33
N ILE A 510 79.15 -57.41 12.15
CA ILE A 510 78.73 -57.85 13.48
C ILE A 510 77.31 -58.38 13.42
N LYS A 511 77.07 -59.43 14.21
CA LYS A 511 75.77 -60.03 14.47
C LYS A 511 75.47 -60.03 15.97
N ASP A 512 74.19 -60.20 16.28
CA ASP A 512 73.73 -60.33 17.67
C ASP A 512 74.36 -61.57 18.31
N GLY A 513 74.96 -61.38 19.49
CA GLY A 513 75.66 -62.43 20.24
C GLY A 513 77.17 -62.54 19.95
N ASP A 514 77.73 -61.74 19.04
CA ASP A 514 79.17 -61.80 18.74
C ASP A 514 80.04 -61.37 19.93
N GLU A 515 81.19 -62.04 20.07
CA GLU A 515 82.23 -61.75 21.06
C GLU A 515 83.48 -61.20 20.40
N ILE A 516 83.96 -60.06 20.88
CA ILE A 516 85.04 -59.29 20.27
C ILE A 516 86.17 -59.17 21.30
N GLU A 517 87.38 -59.52 20.91
CA GLU A 517 88.59 -59.23 21.70
C GLU A 517 89.39 -58.13 21.02
N ILE A 518 89.72 -57.07 21.76
CA ILE A 518 90.53 -55.96 21.29
C ILE A 518 91.72 -55.79 22.24
N ARG A 519 92.93 -55.91 21.70
CA ARG A 519 94.17 -55.73 22.46
C ARG A 519 94.99 -54.60 21.84
N TRP A 520 95.27 -53.59 22.67
CA TRP A 520 96.17 -52.49 22.35
C TRP A 520 97.60 -52.96 22.59
N ARG A 521 98.51 -52.77 21.62
CA ARG A 521 99.93 -53.08 21.75
C ARG A 521 100.81 -51.88 21.42
#